data_AF-A0A6B1GVQ6-F1
#
_entry.id   AF-A0A6B1GVQ6-F1
#
_cell.length_a   1.000
_cell.length_b   1.000
_cell.length_c   1.000
_cell.angle_alpha   90.00
_cell.angle_beta   90.00
_cell.angle_gamma   90.00
#
_symmetry.space_group_name_H-M   'P 1'
#
loop_
_entity.id
_entity.type
_entity.pdbx_description
1 polymer ?
#
loop_
_entity_poly.entity_id
_entity_poly.type
_entity_poly.pdbx_seq_one_letter_code
_entity_poly.pdbx_strand_id
1 'polypeptide(L)'
;MEFWTATVAAPTRSAEFARQAEARGWDGMNVVDSQNLSGDPYVCLALGATATKTLRVATSVTNPVTRHPATTAASALSVQRVSRGRMVLGIGRGDSALAHLGRAPARLGWFEDYLVVLQTYLRGEEVDFENTGIADEAAPLAEKLGLAHGPSASSIRWIGDGPKVPVEVAATGPKVIGIAARQADRVMLAVGADPKRVAWGIETARSAAAEAGRDPESLEFGAYVNVVCCDDPEVGRELGRASTGLFARFSVMYGEISGPADDQQAHVFHKLHDSYDITAHGREGGQPTTALTDEFIDGYAIVGSPEHCAARLEALLDLGIEKFAVAGPNFLAPSAPGREAAGRFTEDVLPRLRG
;
A
#
# COMPACT_ATOMS: atom_id res chain seq x y z
N MET A 1 -7.56 -8.49 -13.56
CA MET A 1 -7.82 -8.20 -12.14
C MET A 1 -6.86 -8.98 -11.26
N GLU A 2 -6.45 -8.41 -10.13
CA GLU A 2 -5.50 -9.03 -9.20
C GLU A 2 -5.96 -8.87 -7.75
N PHE A 3 -5.85 -9.92 -6.94
CA PHE A 3 -6.16 -9.91 -5.52
C PHE A 3 -4.93 -10.24 -4.69
N TRP A 4 -4.62 -9.37 -3.74
CA TRP A 4 -3.41 -9.45 -2.93
C TRP A 4 -3.77 -9.46 -1.44
N THR A 5 -3.23 -10.43 -0.70
CA THR A 5 -3.42 -10.53 0.76
C THR A 5 -2.33 -9.75 1.49
N ALA A 6 -2.68 -9.14 2.62
CA ALA A 6 -1.72 -8.41 3.46
C ALA A 6 -1.22 -9.23 4.66
N THR A 7 0.03 -8.96 5.05
CA THR A 7 0.66 -9.44 6.29
C THR A 7 1.62 -8.38 6.84
N VAL A 8 1.96 -8.51 8.12
CA VAL A 8 3.09 -7.80 8.73
C VAL A 8 4.40 -8.55 8.46
N ALA A 9 5.52 -7.82 8.48
CA ALA A 9 6.84 -8.40 8.30
C ALA A 9 7.21 -9.31 9.49
N ALA A 10 7.20 -10.62 9.25
CA ALA A 10 7.54 -11.65 10.23
C ALA A 10 8.55 -12.65 9.63
N PRO A 11 9.87 -12.47 9.84
CA PRO A 11 10.90 -13.23 9.13
C PRO A 11 10.74 -14.75 9.25
N THR A 12 10.38 -15.25 10.43
CA THR A 12 10.23 -16.70 10.68
C THR A 12 8.98 -17.32 10.07
N ARG A 13 8.01 -16.51 9.61
CA ARG A 13 6.72 -16.99 9.08
C ARG A 13 6.47 -16.62 7.62
N SER A 14 7.28 -15.73 7.04
CA SER A 14 7.00 -15.14 5.72
C SER A 14 7.00 -16.16 4.58
N ALA A 15 7.92 -17.12 4.59
CA ALA A 15 7.96 -18.19 3.59
C ALA A 15 6.69 -19.08 3.64
N GLU A 16 6.21 -19.40 4.84
CA GLU A 16 5.00 -20.21 5.01
C GLU A 16 3.74 -19.43 4.64
N PHE A 17 3.66 -18.16 5.05
CA PHE A 17 2.58 -17.27 4.63
C PHE A 17 2.48 -17.20 3.10
N ALA A 18 3.61 -17.04 2.41
CA ALA A 18 3.66 -16.98 0.96
C ALA A 18 3.16 -18.28 0.30
N ARG A 19 3.61 -19.46 0.75
CA ARG A 19 3.11 -20.74 0.25
C ARG A 19 1.59 -20.87 0.41
N GLN A 20 1.09 -20.47 1.57
CA GLN A 20 -0.33 -20.52 1.87
C GLN A 20 -1.15 -19.52 1.06
N ALA A 21 -0.62 -18.33 0.77
CA ALA A 21 -1.25 -17.36 -0.12
C ALA A 21 -1.31 -17.91 -1.56
N GLU A 22 -0.20 -18.43 -2.08
CA GLU A 22 -0.12 -19.01 -3.43
C GLU A 22 -1.08 -20.20 -3.59
N ALA A 23 -1.08 -21.13 -2.63
CA ALA A 23 -1.94 -22.31 -2.66
C ALA A 23 -3.45 -21.98 -2.59
N ARG A 24 -3.81 -20.83 -2.00
CA ARG A 24 -5.20 -20.35 -1.91
C ARG A 24 -5.59 -19.41 -3.07
N GLY A 25 -4.73 -19.28 -4.07
CA GLY A 25 -5.03 -18.55 -5.29
C GLY A 25 -4.90 -17.03 -5.19
N TRP A 26 -4.20 -16.49 -4.17
CA TRP A 26 -3.84 -15.07 -4.15
C TRP A 26 -2.83 -14.75 -5.24
N ASP A 27 -2.96 -13.60 -5.89
CA ASP A 27 -2.04 -13.13 -6.93
C ASP A 27 -0.76 -12.56 -6.33
N GLY A 28 -0.83 -12.02 -5.10
CA GLY A 28 0.35 -11.57 -4.39
C GLY A 28 0.21 -11.41 -2.87
N MET A 29 1.35 -11.20 -2.22
CA MET A 29 1.47 -10.85 -0.81
C MET A 29 1.99 -9.42 -0.63
N ASN A 30 1.31 -8.68 0.23
CA ASN A 30 1.63 -7.33 0.64
C ASN A 30 2.26 -7.36 2.03
N VAL A 31 3.47 -6.80 2.20
CA VAL A 31 4.19 -6.78 3.48
C VAL A 31 4.38 -5.34 3.96
N VAL A 32 3.84 -5.05 5.14
CA VAL A 32 3.95 -3.73 5.78
C VAL A 32 5.39 -3.42 6.19
N ASP A 33 5.83 -2.16 6.01
CA ASP A 33 7.12 -1.65 6.49
C ASP A 33 6.91 -0.76 7.72
N SER A 34 7.27 -1.26 8.90
CA SER A 34 7.20 -0.53 10.17
C SER A 34 8.23 -1.09 11.13
N GLN A 35 9.46 -0.56 11.06
CA GLN A 35 10.66 -1.15 11.65
C GLN A 35 10.64 -1.25 13.20
N ASN A 36 9.86 -0.40 13.88
CA ASN A 36 9.69 -0.47 15.33
C ASN A 36 8.61 -1.49 15.77
N LEU A 37 7.78 -1.97 14.84
CA LEU A 37 6.62 -2.82 15.11
C LEU A 37 6.76 -4.23 14.50
N SER A 38 7.60 -4.39 13.48
CA SER A 38 7.72 -5.61 12.69
C SER A 38 9.12 -5.73 12.08
N GLY A 39 9.44 -6.88 11.48
CA GLY A 39 10.73 -7.12 10.84
C GLY A 39 10.95 -6.31 9.55
N ASP A 40 12.07 -6.55 8.87
CA ASP A 40 12.33 -5.89 7.58
C ASP A 40 11.46 -6.50 6.46
N PRO A 41 10.73 -5.67 5.68
CA PRO A 41 9.85 -6.16 4.64
C PRO A 41 10.60 -6.81 3.48
N TYR A 42 11.76 -6.30 3.06
CA TYR A 42 12.49 -6.85 1.91
C TYR A 42 13.05 -8.24 2.20
N VAL A 43 13.49 -8.49 3.43
CA VAL A 43 13.84 -9.85 3.89
C VAL A 43 12.64 -10.78 3.80
N CYS A 44 11.47 -10.35 4.29
CA CYS A 44 10.24 -11.14 4.26
C CYS A 44 9.77 -11.43 2.82
N LEU A 45 9.88 -10.44 1.93
CA LEU A 45 9.53 -10.56 0.52
C LEU A 45 10.48 -11.50 -0.23
N ALA A 46 11.79 -11.46 0.05
CA ALA A 46 12.75 -12.41 -0.51
C ALA A 46 12.47 -13.85 -0.04
N LEU A 47 12.15 -14.04 1.24
CA LEU A 47 11.74 -15.34 1.77
C LEU A 47 10.43 -15.85 1.13
N GLY A 48 9.44 -14.97 0.95
CA GLY A 48 8.20 -15.31 0.26
C GLY A 48 8.44 -15.67 -1.20
N ALA A 49 9.25 -14.88 -1.91
CA ALA A 49 9.59 -15.08 -3.32
C ALA A 49 10.34 -16.40 -3.55
N THR A 50 11.27 -16.78 -2.67
CA THR A 50 12.00 -18.07 -2.78
C THR A 50 11.13 -19.27 -2.46
N ALA A 51 10.10 -19.10 -1.63
CA ALA A 51 9.18 -20.16 -1.23
C ALA A 51 8.03 -20.41 -2.23
N THR A 52 7.90 -19.58 -3.27
CA THR A 52 6.76 -19.56 -4.20
C THR A 52 7.24 -19.49 -5.65
N LYS A 53 6.35 -19.81 -6.60
CA LYS A 53 6.69 -19.85 -8.04
C LYS A 53 6.05 -18.72 -8.84
N THR A 54 4.82 -18.36 -8.51
CA THR A 54 3.98 -17.42 -9.25
C THR A 54 3.52 -16.24 -8.39
N LEU A 55 3.45 -16.40 -7.07
CA LEU A 55 2.97 -15.35 -6.15
C LEU A 55 3.78 -14.06 -6.29
N ARG A 56 3.13 -12.93 -6.53
CA ARG A 56 3.81 -11.63 -6.54
C ARG A 56 4.07 -11.12 -5.13
N VAL A 57 5.08 -10.29 -4.96
CA VAL A 57 5.51 -9.82 -3.64
C VAL A 57 5.64 -8.29 -3.66
N ALA A 58 5.05 -7.61 -2.68
CA ALA A 58 5.11 -6.15 -2.60
C ALA A 58 5.32 -5.61 -1.19
N THR A 59 6.04 -4.49 -1.10
CA THR A 59 5.94 -3.62 0.08
C THR A 59 4.57 -2.94 0.09
N SER A 60 3.94 -2.82 1.26
CA SER A 60 2.60 -2.24 1.41
C SER A 60 2.44 -1.45 2.71
N VAL A 61 3.05 -0.27 2.84
CA VAL A 61 3.98 0.37 1.91
C VAL A 61 5.26 0.77 2.62
N THR A 62 6.37 0.84 1.87
CA THR A 62 7.60 1.50 2.34
C THR A 62 7.41 3.03 2.36
N ASN A 63 8.42 3.76 2.80
CA ASN A 63 8.38 5.23 2.93
C ASN A 63 9.71 5.89 2.52
N PRO A 64 9.70 7.19 2.15
CA PRO A 64 10.89 7.90 1.64
C PRO A 64 11.86 8.36 2.73
N VAL A 65 11.51 8.24 4.01
CA VAL A 65 12.27 8.85 5.11
C VAL A 65 13.24 7.86 5.75
N THR A 66 12.82 6.61 5.90
CA THR A 66 13.62 5.58 6.60
C THR A 66 14.75 4.99 5.75
N ARG A 67 14.71 5.17 4.41
CA ARG A 67 15.70 4.62 3.49
C ARG A 67 15.97 5.60 2.34
N HIS A 68 17.24 5.83 2.05
CA HIS A 68 17.69 6.57 0.87
C HIS A 68 17.14 5.92 -0.43
N PRO A 69 16.77 6.69 -1.48
CA PRO A 69 16.16 6.14 -2.69
C PRO A 69 17.02 5.07 -3.38
N ALA A 70 18.35 5.25 -3.41
CA ALA A 70 19.25 4.22 -3.94
C ALA A 70 19.21 2.90 -3.14
N THR A 71 19.07 2.98 -1.81
CA THR A 71 18.97 1.80 -0.94
C THR A 71 17.63 1.08 -1.11
N THR A 72 16.54 1.85 -1.23
CA THR A 72 15.21 1.33 -1.56
C THR A 72 15.21 0.64 -2.92
N ALA A 73 15.76 1.30 -3.95
CA ALA A 73 15.90 0.72 -5.29
C ALA A 73 16.70 -0.58 -5.26
N ALA A 74 17.90 -0.57 -4.65
CA ALA A 74 18.75 -1.76 -4.55
C ALA A 74 18.05 -2.93 -3.85
N SER A 75 17.29 -2.66 -2.78
CA SER A 75 16.53 -3.69 -2.06
C SER A 75 15.41 -4.26 -2.93
N ALA A 76 14.62 -3.40 -3.58
CA ALA A 76 13.54 -3.82 -4.48
C ALA A 76 14.06 -4.63 -5.68
N LEU A 77 15.15 -4.19 -6.31
CA LEU A 77 15.80 -4.88 -7.42
C LEU A 77 16.39 -6.24 -7.00
N SER A 78 16.87 -6.35 -5.76
CA SER A 78 17.37 -7.62 -5.24
C SER A 78 16.24 -8.64 -5.11
N VAL A 79 15.10 -8.21 -4.56
CA VAL A 79 13.88 -9.05 -4.50
C VAL A 79 13.36 -9.33 -5.91
N GLN A 80 13.42 -8.38 -6.84
CA GLN A 80 13.03 -8.57 -8.25
C GLN A 80 13.85 -9.68 -8.91
N ARG A 81 15.17 -9.72 -8.69
CA ARG A 81 16.04 -10.78 -9.20
C ARG A 81 15.73 -12.13 -8.58
N VAL A 82 15.59 -12.19 -7.25
CA VAL A 82 15.25 -13.43 -6.52
C VAL A 82 13.89 -13.98 -6.95
N SER A 83 12.93 -13.09 -7.15
CA SER A 83 11.56 -13.44 -7.50
C SER A 83 11.34 -13.65 -9.01
N ARG A 84 12.35 -13.36 -9.85
CA ARG A 84 12.28 -13.43 -11.32
C ARG A 84 11.19 -12.53 -11.93
N GLY A 85 11.14 -11.27 -11.49
CA GLY A 85 10.22 -10.27 -12.07
C GLY A 85 8.90 -10.10 -11.33
N ARG A 86 8.74 -10.70 -10.14
CA ARG A 86 7.48 -10.71 -9.38
C ARG A 86 7.40 -9.64 -8.27
N MET A 87 8.42 -8.78 -8.15
CA MET A 87 8.45 -7.71 -7.15
C MET A 87 7.63 -6.50 -7.61
N VAL A 88 6.93 -5.88 -6.67
CA VAL A 88 6.25 -4.59 -6.84
C VAL A 88 6.60 -3.69 -5.66
N LEU A 89 6.97 -2.44 -5.91
CA LEU A 89 7.38 -1.50 -4.87
C LEU A 89 6.23 -0.56 -4.49
N GLY A 90 5.44 -0.95 -3.50
CA GLY A 90 4.43 -0.07 -2.91
C GLY A 90 5.05 0.92 -1.92
N ILE A 91 4.83 2.21 -2.12
CA ILE A 91 5.39 3.32 -1.34
C ILE A 91 4.31 4.35 -0.95
N GLY A 92 4.46 4.96 0.22
CA GLY A 92 3.65 6.10 0.67
C GLY A 92 4.49 7.09 1.47
N ARG A 93 3.87 8.16 1.99
CA ARG A 93 4.58 9.21 2.75
C ARG A 93 5.11 8.77 4.12
N GLY A 94 4.76 7.57 4.56
CA GLY A 94 5.04 7.07 5.91
C GLY A 94 3.98 7.50 6.92
N ASP A 95 3.82 6.68 7.94
CA ASP A 95 2.83 6.84 9.00
C ASP A 95 3.36 6.15 10.27
N SER A 96 2.93 4.93 10.60
CA SER A 96 3.41 4.16 11.75
C SER A 96 4.93 4.06 11.86
N ALA A 97 5.61 3.82 10.73
CA ALA A 97 7.06 3.77 10.62
C ALA A 97 7.74 5.07 11.10
N LEU A 98 7.11 6.22 10.89
CA LEU A 98 7.66 7.54 11.25
C LEU A 98 7.16 8.02 12.61
N ALA A 99 5.91 7.71 12.96
CA ALA A 99 5.33 8.06 14.26
C ALA A 99 6.17 7.46 15.40
N HIS A 100 6.64 6.21 15.26
CA HIS A 100 7.50 5.56 16.24
C HIS A 100 8.96 6.07 16.25
N LEU A 101 9.31 6.96 15.32
CA LEU A 101 10.55 7.75 15.32
C LEU A 101 10.30 9.21 15.78
N GLY A 102 9.08 9.54 16.22
CA GLY A 102 8.69 10.90 16.56
C GLY A 102 8.71 11.83 15.35
N ARG A 103 8.26 11.35 14.19
CA ARG A 103 8.21 12.10 12.93
C ARG A 103 6.83 12.03 12.29
N ALA A 104 6.45 13.12 11.64
CA ALA A 104 5.26 13.19 10.80
C ALA A 104 5.52 12.54 9.41
N PRO A 105 4.46 12.22 8.64
CA PRO A 105 4.59 11.84 7.24
C PRO A 105 5.45 12.83 6.43
N ALA A 106 6.17 12.33 5.44
CA ALA A 106 7.01 13.13 4.56
C ALA A 106 6.23 14.32 3.95
N ARG A 107 6.88 15.47 3.81
CA ARG A 107 6.30 16.63 3.11
C ARG A 107 6.04 16.28 1.64
N LEU A 108 5.02 16.88 1.04
CA LEU A 108 4.56 16.54 -0.31
C LEU A 108 5.64 16.70 -1.37
N GLY A 109 6.31 17.86 -1.44
CA GLY A 109 7.39 18.11 -2.40
C GLY A 109 8.54 17.12 -2.24
N TRP A 110 9.02 16.91 -1.01
CA TRP A 110 10.05 15.91 -0.71
C TRP A 110 9.67 14.50 -1.16
N PHE A 111 8.41 14.11 -0.96
CA PHE A 111 7.94 12.80 -1.40
C PHE A 111 7.95 12.67 -2.93
N GLU A 112 7.53 13.71 -3.64
CA GLU A 112 7.58 13.73 -5.11
C GLU A 112 9.03 13.70 -5.63
N ASP A 113 9.93 14.51 -5.08
CA ASP A 113 11.35 14.51 -5.43
C ASP A 113 12.00 13.13 -5.20
N TYR A 114 11.68 12.49 -4.07
CA TYR A 114 12.13 11.14 -3.78
C TYR A 114 11.66 10.12 -4.83
N LEU A 115 10.40 10.21 -5.26
CA LEU A 115 9.85 9.29 -6.28
C LEU A 115 10.54 9.46 -7.62
N VAL A 116 10.86 10.70 -8.02
CA VAL A 116 11.62 10.98 -9.24
C VAL A 116 12.97 10.27 -9.18
N VAL A 117 13.74 10.49 -8.11
CA VAL A 117 15.06 9.89 -7.93
C VAL A 117 14.98 8.36 -7.85
N LEU A 118 14.01 7.83 -7.11
CA LEU A 118 13.76 6.39 -7.00
C LEU A 118 13.46 5.76 -8.37
N GLN A 119 12.58 6.37 -9.15
CA GLN A 119 12.23 5.90 -10.50
C GLN A 119 13.45 5.89 -11.43
N THR A 120 14.31 6.92 -11.36
CA THR A 120 15.57 6.99 -12.11
C THR A 120 16.49 5.82 -11.76
N TYR A 121 16.71 5.54 -10.48
CA TYR A 121 17.51 4.37 -10.08
C TYR A 121 16.91 3.05 -10.54
N LEU A 122 15.57 2.90 -10.48
CA LEU A 122 14.89 1.68 -10.92
C LEU A 122 15.00 1.45 -12.43
N ARG A 123 15.11 2.52 -13.23
CA ARG A 123 15.40 2.45 -14.68
C ARG A 123 16.87 2.15 -14.99
N GLY A 124 17.75 2.11 -13.97
CA GLY A 124 19.18 1.94 -14.15
C GLY A 124 19.89 3.20 -14.66
N GLU A 125 19.21 4.34 -14.62
CA GLU A 125 19.75 5.63 -15.06
C GLU A 125 20.65 6.27 -13.99
N GLU A 126 21.41 7.28 -14.39
CA GLU A 126 22.27 8.05 -13.50
C GLU A 126 21.51 9.17 -12.79
N VAL A 127 21.89 9.41 -11.54
CA VAL A 127 21.41 10.50 -10.68
C VAL A 127 22.60 11.36 -10.29
N ASP A 128 22.55 12.66 -10.60
CA ASP A 128 23.57 13.61 -10.17
C ASP A 128 23.72 13.60 -8.64
N PHE A 129 24.94 13.74 -8.12
CA PHE A 129 25.18 13.66 -6.68
C PHE A 129 24.39 14.68 -5.86
N GLU A 130 24.24 15.90 -6.38
CA GLU A 130 23.42 16.97 -5.79
C GLU A 130 21.95 16.57 -5.62
N ASN A 131 21.47 15.67 -6.48
CA ASN A 131 20.08 15.24 -6.52
C ASN A 131 19.85 13.92 -5.77
N THR A 132 20.87 13.39 -5.07
CA THR A 132 20.72 12.13 -4.30
C THR A 132 19.86 12.29 -3.05
N GLY A 133 19.71 13.51 -2.55
CA GLY A 133 18.90 13.81 -1.36
C GLY A 133 19.66 13.59 -0.04
N ILE A 134 20.99 13.48 -0.08
CA ILE A 134 21.86 13.54 1.10
C ILE A 134 22.27 15.00 1.31
N ALA A 135 21.97 15.56 2.47
CA ALA A 135 22.35 16.93 2.81
C ALA A 135 23.88 17.03 2.97
N ASP A 136 24.46 18.11 2.44
CA ASP A 136 25.90 18.38 2.44
C ASP A 136 26.46 18.46 3.88
N GLU A 137 25.64 18.92 4.84
CA GLU A 137 25.98 18.95 6.27
C GLU A 137 26.06 17.55 6.90
N ALA A 138 25.30 16.59 6.36
CA ALA A 138 25.33 15.21 6.81
C ALA A 138 26.51 14.44 6.20
N ALA A 139 26.77 14.65 4.91
CA ALA A 139 27.92 14.10 4.21
C ALA A 139 28.29 14.97 3.00
N PRO A 140 29.48 15.59 2.97
CA PRO A 140 29.90 16.42 1.85
C PRO A 140 30.23 15.56 0.63
N LEU A 141 30.08 16.14 -0.56
CA LEU A 141 30.48 15.50 -1.83
C LEU A 141 31.92 14.96 -1.81
N ALA A 142 32.07 13.74 -2.34
CA ALA A 142 33.37 13.06 -2.41
C ALA A 142 34.39 13.78 -3.32
N GLU A 143 33.96 14.63 -4.25
CA GLU A 143 34.86 15.48 -5.06
C GLU A 143 35.75 16.37 -4.16
N LYS A 144 35.21 16.83 -3.03
CA LYS A 144 35.95 17.63 -2.04
C LYS A 144 37.10 16.86 -1.38
N LEU A 145 37.14 15.53 -1.52
CA LEU A 145 38.20 14.67 -0.97
C LEU A 145 39.42 14.54 -1.89
N GLY A 146 39.36 15.03 -3.14
CA GLY A 146 40.50 14.97 -4.07
C GLY A 146 40.91 13.55 -4.47
N LEU A 147 39.95 12.62 -4.53
CA LEU A 147 40.20 11.24 -4.96
C LEU A 147 40.65 11.22 -6.43
N ALA A 148 41.68 10.42 -6.75
CA ALA A 148 42.23 10.35 -8.11
C ALA A 148 41.20 9.92 -9.16
N HIS A 149 40.27 9.03 -8.80
CA HIS A 149 39.18 8.57 -9.64
C HIS A 149 37.92 8.33 -8.79
N GLY A 150 36.77 8.77 -9.30
CA GLY A 150 35.47 8.55 -8.70
C GLY A 150 34.37 8.51 -9.75
N PRO A 151 33.20 7.96 -9.43
CA PRO A 151 32.02 8.12 -10.29
C PRO A 151 31.67 9.61 -10.43
N SER A 152 31.11 10.01 -11.58
CA SER A 152 30.60 11.37 -11.83
C SER A 152 29.12 11.54 -11.48
N ALA A 153 28.40 10.42 -11.34
CA ALA A 153 27.01 10.35 -10.94
C ALA A 153 26.74 9.02 -10.20
N SER A 154 25.60 8.94 -9.53
CA SER A 154 25.17 7.75 -8.80
C SER A 154 24.27 6.87 -9.67
N SER A 155 24.51 5.56 -9.72
CA SER A 155 23.67 4.59 -10.44
C SER A 155 23.80 3.19 -9.85
N ILE A 156 22.79 2.35 -10.08
CA ILE A 156 22.82 0.94 -9.65
C ILE A 156 23.45 0.08 -10.76
N ARG A 157 24.76 -0.19 -10.63
CA ARG A 157 25.57 -0.78 -11.71
C ARG A 157 25.45 -2.30 -11.89
N TRP A 158 24.85 -3.00 -10.95
CA TRP A 158 24.72 -4.46 -11.01
C TRP A 158 23.39 -4.92 -11.62
N ILE A 159 22.48 -3.99 -11.93
CA ILE A 159 21.28 -4.27 -12.72
C ILE A 159 21.75 -4.68 -14.11
N GLY A 160 21.61 -5.96 -14.45
CA GLY A 160 21.68 -6.39 -15.85
C GLY A 160 20.33 -6.22 -16.52
N ASP A 161 20.18 -6.75 -17.73
CA ASP A 161 18.91 -6.66 -18.46
C ASP A 161 17.72 -7.27 -17.69
N GLY A 162 16.56 -6.64 -17.79
CA GLY A 162 15.31 -7.06 -17.16
C GLY A 162 14.28 -5.94 -17.04
N PRO A 163 13.03 -6.26 -16.68
CA PRO A 163 11.98 -5.27 -16.48
C PRO A 163 12.25 -4.44 -15.21
N LYS A 164 11.94 -3.14 -15.29
CA LYS A 164 11.89 -2.22 -14.15
C LYS A 164 10.97 -2.78 -13.06
N VAL A 165 11.32 -2.58 -11.80
CA VAL A 165 10.37 -2.84 -10.69
C VAL A 165 9.25 -1.80 -10.78
N PRO A 166 7.97 -2.19 -10.92
CA PRO A 166 6.86 -1.25 -10.91
C PRO A 166 6.70 -0.61 -9.53
N VAL A 167 6.48 0.70 -9.53
CA VAL A 167 6.24 1.52 -8.33
C VAL A 167 4.76 1.82 -8.22
N GLU A 168 4.18 1.49 -7.06
CA GLU A 168 2.79 1.81 -6.74
C GLU A 168 2.75 2.80 -5.60
N VAL A 169 1.95 3.86 -5.71
CA VAL A 169 1.82 4.87 -4.65
C VAL A 169 0.48 4.72 -3.94
N ALA A 170 0.53 4.47 -2.63
CA ALA A 170 -0.65 4.51 -1.78
C ALA A 170 -1.10 5.96 -1.56
N ALA A 171 -2.32 6.28 -1.96
CA ALA A 171 -2.84 7.64 -1.98
C ALA A 171 -4.28 7.73 -1.47
N THR A 172 -4.55 8.74 -0.62
CA THR A 172 -5.89 9.02 -0.07
C THR A 172 -6.33 10.46 -0.39
N GLY A 173 -5.48 11.45 -0.07
CA GLY A 173 -5.79 12.86 -0.30
C GLY A 173 -5.44 13.31 -1.72
N PRO A 174 -6.10 14.35 -2.26
CA PRO A 174 -6.01 14.74 -3.67
C PRO A 174 -4.58 15.10 -4.11
N LYS A 175 -3.80 15.74 -3.23
CA LYS A 175 -2.40 16.09 -3.51
C LYS A 175 -1.51 14.85 -3.68
N VAL A 176 -1.72 13.81 -2.87
CA VAL A 176 -0.95 12.55 -2.96
C VAL A 176 -1.42 11.74 -4.17
N ILE A 177 -2.73 11.75 -4.46
CA ILE A 177 -3.28 11.15 -5.68
C ILE A 177 -2.66 11.80 -6.92
N GLY A 178 -2.54 13.13 -6.94
CA GLY A 178 -1.88 13.84 -8.04
C GLY A 178 -0.39 13.49 -8.20
N ILE A 179 0.35 13.36 -7.09
CA ILE A 179 1.75 12.89 -7.13
C ILE A 179 1.82 11.46 -7.71
N ALA A 180 0.95 10.56 -7.26
CA ALA A 180 0.87 9.19 -7.78
C ALA A 180 0.60 9.18 -9.29
N ALA A 181 -0.36 9.99 -9.75
CA ALA A 181 -0.71 10.11 -11.16
C ALA A 181 0.43 10.68 -12.03
N ARG A 182 1.43 11.36 -11.45
CA ARG A 182 2.61 11.86 -12.18
C ARG A 182 3.81 10.93 -12.13
N GLN A 183 4.02 10.24 -11.01
CA GLN A 183 5.30 9.56 -10.73
C GLN A 183 5.20 8.04 -10.62
N ALA A 184 4.01 7.48 -10.37
CA ALA A 184 3.82 6.04 -10.15
C ALA A 184 3.50 5.30 -11.46
N ASP A 185 3.74 3.99 -11.44
CA ASP A 185 3.24 3.06 -12.46
C ASP A 185 1.77 2.68 -12.18
N ARG A 186 1.35 2.69 -10.90
CA ARG A 186 -0.07 2.50 -10.49
C ARG A 186 -0.45 3.42 -9.33
N VAL A 187 -1.65 3.98 -9.39
CA VAL A 187 -2.27 4.71 -8.27
C VAL A 187 -3.04 3.74 -7.40
N MET A 188 -2.62 3.56 -6.14
CA MET A 188 -3.30 2.69 -5.17
C MET A 188 -4.17 3.51 -4.22
N LEU A 189 -5.47 3.57 -4.51
CA LEU A 189 -6.44 4.34 -3.75
C LEU A 189 -6.72 3.71 -2.38
N ALA A 190 -6.51 4.47 -1.31
CA ALA A 190 -6.86 4.11 0.06
C ALA A 190 -7.99 5.01 0.57
N VAL A 191 -9.15 4.92 -0.08
CA VAL A 191 -10.32 5.80 0.13
C VAL A 191 -11.58 5.04 0.59
N GLY A 192 -11.47 3.75 0.89
CA GLY A 192 -12.58 2.86 1.21
C GLY A 192 -13.16 2.17 -0.03
N ALA A 193 -14.25 1.43 0.17
CA ALA A 193 -14.94 0.66 -0.86
C ALA A 193 -16.23 1.32 -1.38
N ASP A 194 -16.52 2.55 -0.99
CA ASP A 194 -17.63 3.32 -1.56
C ASP A 194 -17.31 3.70 -3.03
N PRO A 195 -18.10 3.24 -4.02
CA PRO A 195 -17.89 3.57 -5.44
C PRO A 195 -17.79 5.08 -5.70
N LYS A 196 -18.51 5.92 -4.95
CA LYS A 196 -18.44 7.39 -5.11
C LYS A 196 -17.06 7.93 -4.74
N ARG A 197 -16.46 7.41 -3.66
CA ARG A 197 -15.12 7.81 -3.21
C ARG A 197 -14.03 7.28 -4.14
N VAL A 198 -14.19 6.05 -4.64
CA VAL A 198 -13.27 5.45 -5.62
C VAL A 198 -13.32 6.23 -6.94
N ALA A 199 -14.51 6.50 -7.48
CA ALA A 199 -14.68 7.30 -8.71
C ALA A 199 -14.08 8.71 -8.56
N TRP A 200 -14.30 9.38 -7.42
CA TRP A 200 -13.65 10.66 -7.12
C TRP A 200 -12.11 10.56 -7.13
N GLY A 201 -11.55 9.49 -6.56
CA GLY A 201 -10.10 9.27 -6.54
C GLY A 201 -9.52 9.09 -7.95
N ILE A 202 -10.20 8.31 -8.80
CA ILE A 202 -9.84 8.10 -10.21
C ILE A 202 -9.89 9.42 -10.97
N GLU A 203 -10.98 10.19 -10.85
CA GLU A 203 -11.13 11.48 -11.53
C GLU A 203 -10.06 12.50 -11.09
N THR A 204 -9.78 12.54 -9.79
CA THR A 204 -8.70 13.38 -9.24
C THR A 204 -7.35 13.02 -9.86
N ALA A 205 -7.06 11.73 -10.04
CA ALA A 205 -5.81 11.27 -10.66
C ALA A 205 -5.75 11.63 -12.14
N ARG A 206 -6.82 11.37 -12.89
CA ARG A 206 -6.93 11.68 -14.32
C ARG A 206 -6.76 13.18 -14.58
N SER A 207 -7.44 14.01 -13.80
CA SER A 207 -7.29 15.48 -13.83
C SER A 207 -5.83 15.89 -13.60
N ALA A 208 -5.17 15.35 -12.56
CA ALA A 208 -3.77 15.68 -12.27
C ALA A 208 -2.78 15.18 -13.35
N ALA A 209 -3.06 14.05 -14.01
CA ALA A 209 -2.27 13.57 -15.13
C ALA A 209 -2.43 14.50 -16.36
N ALA A 210 -3.66 14.91 -16.68
CA ALA A 210 -3.94 15.85 -17.76
C ALA A 210 -3.23 17.20 -17.53
N GLU A 211 -3.30 17.75 -16.33
CA GLU A 211 -2.61 18.98 -15.94
C GLU A 211 -1.08 18.88 -16.08
N ALA A 212 -0.53 17.67 -15.91
CA ALA A 212 0.89 17.39 -16.10
C ALA A 212 1.27 17.02 -17.54
N GLY A 213 0.33 17.09 -18.50
CA GLY A 213 0.55 16.73 -19.89
C GLY A 213 0.75 15.23 -20.13
N ARG A 214 0.34 14.37 -19.18
CA ARG A 214 0.31 12.91 -19.34
C ARG A 214 -1.07 12.48 -19.85
N ASP A 215 -1.12 11.37 -20.58
CA ASP A 215 -2.38 10.75 -20.99
C ASP A 215 -3.13 10.20 -19.76
N PRO A 216 -4.32 10.74 -19.42
CA PRO A 216 -5.10 10.27 -18.27
C PRO A 216 -5.54 8.81 -18.38
N GLU A 217 -5.70 8.29 -19.61
CA GLU A 217 -6.12 6.89 -19.84
C GLU A 217 -4.96 5.91 -19.76
N SER A 218 -3.72 6.38 -19.63
CA SER A 218 -2.55 5.54 -19.37
C SER A 218 -2.38 5.16 -17.89
N LEU A 219 -3.21 5.71 -17.01
CA LEU A 219 -3.13 5.45 -15.57
C LEU A 219 -3.70 4.08 -15.23
N GLU A 220 -2.91 3.27 -14.53
CA GLU A 220 -3.38 2.04 -13.90
C GLU A 220 -3.86 2.33 -12.46
N PHE A 221 -4.95 1.69 -12.06
CA PHE A 221 -5.54 1.87 -10.73
C PHE A 221 -5.59 0.57 -9.93
N GLY A 222 -5.40 0.72 -8.63
CA GLY A 222 -5.71 -0.31 -7.63
C GLY A 222 -6.32 0.31 -6.38
N ALA A 223 -6.80 -0.52 -5.47
CA ALA A 223 -7.43 -0.06 -4.24
C ALA A 223 -7.03 -0.92 -3.03
N TYR A 224 -6.88 -0.25 -1.88
CA TYR A 224 -6.89 -0.89 -0.58
C TYR A 224 -8.34 -0.99 -0.10
N VAL A 225 -8.84 -2.21 0.04
CA VAL A 225 -10.23 -2.47 0.42
C VAL A 225 -10.30 -3.41 1.61
N ASN A 226 -11.14 -3.09 2.57
CA ASN A 226 -11.44 -3.99 3.69
C ASN A 226 -12.54 -4.95 3.24
N VAL A 227 -12.26 -6.26 3.23
CA VAL A 227 -13.23 -7.28 2.83
C VAL A 227 -13.36 -8.31 3.95
N VAL A 228 -14.60 -8.52 4.41
CA VAL A 228 -14.95 -9.58 5.37
C VAL A 228 -16.12 -10.38 4.81
N CYS A 229 -15.83 -11.61 4.40
CA CYS A 229 -16.83 -12.53 3.87
C CYS A 229 -17.48 -13.33 5.03
N CYS A 230 -18.67 -12.93 5.46
CA CYS A 230 -19.39 -13.52 6.58
C CYS A 230 -20.91 -13.39 6.36
N ASP A 231 -21.66 -14.47 6.58
CA ASP A 231 -23.12 -14.44 6.41
C ASP A 231 -23.81 -13.70 7.55
N ASP A 232 -23.19 -13.70 8.74
CA ASP A 232 -23.66 -12.92 9.88
C ASP A 232 -23.06 -11.50 9.79
N PRO A 233 -23.88 -10.47 9.52
CA PRO A 233 -23.39 -9.10 9.37
C PRO A 233 -22.84 -8.53 10.68
N GLU A 234 -23.34 -8.93 11.85
CA GLU A 234 -22.82 -8.44 13.13
C GLU A 234 -21.41 -8.97 13.36
N VAL A 235 -21.20 -10.27 13.17
CA VAL A 235 -19.87 -10.89 13.24
C VAL A 235 -18.93 -10.29 12.20
N GLY A 236 -19.41 -10.12 10.97
CA GLY A 236 -18.64 -9.53 9.88
C GLY A 236 -18.15 -8.11 10.20
N ARG A 237 -19.04 -7.26 10.72
CA ARG A 237 -18.70 -5.88 11.11
C ARG A 237 -17.68 -5.87 12.24
N GLU A 238 -17.85 -6.69 13.26
CA GLU A 238 -16.89 -6.78 14.37
C GLU A 238 -15.51 -7.22 13.90
N LEU A 239 -15.42 -8.20 13.00
CA LEU A 239 -14.15 -8.62 12.38
C LEU A 239 -13.51 -7.51 11.53
N GLY A 240 -14.32 -6.72 10.81
CA GLY A 240 -13.85 -5.65 9.94
C GLY A 240 -13.54 -4.33 10.66
N ARG A 241 -14.16 -4.09 11.83
CA ARG A 241 -14.22 -2.79 12.52
C ARG A 241 -12.86 -2.12 12.69
N ALA A 242 -11.89 -2.85 13.23
CA ALA A 242 -10.54 -2.31 13.47
C ALA A 242 -9.82 -1.93 12.17
N SER A 243 -9.93 -2.78 11.13
CA SER A 243 -9.30 -2.54 9.84
C SER A 243 -9.96 -1.39 9.07
N THR A 244 -11.30 -1.31 9.11
CA THR A 244 -12.07 -0.19 8.57
C THR A 244 -11.64 1.13 9.20
N GLY A 245 -11.56 1.21 10.54
CA GLY A 245 -11.08 2.41 11.24
C GLY A 245 -9.64 2.77 10.88
N LEU A 246 -8.76 1.78 10.79
CA LEU A 246 -7.37 1.96 10.37
C LEU A 246 -7.28 2.68 9.01
N PHE A 247 -8.01 2.21 8.00
CA PHE A 247 -7.97 2.83 6.67
C PHE A 247 -8.76 4.14 6.61
N ALA A 248 -9.94 4.20 7.23
CA ALA A 248 -10.80 5.39 7.23
C ALA A 248 -10.10 6.63 7.78
N ARG A 249 -9.27 6.48 8.81
CA ARG A 249 -8.57 7.64 9.41
C ARG A 249 -7.67 8.37 8.41
N PHE A 250 -7.12 7.69 7.40
CA PHE A 250 -6.27 8.34 6.40
C PHE A 250 -7.05 9.39 5.60
N SER A 251 -8.37 9.24 5.52
CA SER A 251 -9.26 10.20 4.87
C SER A 251 -9.48 11.47 5.70
N VAL A 252 -9.06 11.51 6.97
CA VAL A 252 -9.30 12.64 7.90
C VAL A 252 -8.10 12.89 8.82
N MET A 253 -6.91 12.42 8.43
CA MET A 253 -5.71 12.45 9.28
C MET A 253 -5.34 13.87 9.74
N TYR A 254 -5.64 14.89 8.94
CA TYR A 254 -5.30 16.29 9.21
C TYR A 254 -6.51 17.13 9.68
N GLY A 255 -7.59 16.48 10.11
CA GLY A 255 -8.82 17.14 10.58
C GLY A 255 -9.76 17.56 9.44
N GLU A 256 -9.27 17.63 8.21
CA GLU A 256 -10.08 17.85 7.01
C GLU A 256 -10.34 16.53 6.27
N ILE A 257 -11.59 16.31 5.85
CA ILE A 257 -12.00 15.12 5.11
C ILE A 257 -11.53 15.22 3.66
N SER A 258 -10.80 14.19 3.22
CA SER A 258 -10.45 13.96 1.82
C SER A 258 -11.53 13.14 1.13
N GLY A 259 -12.08 13.69 0.04
CA GLY A 259 -13.07 13.04 -0.82
C GLY A 259 -14.52 13.14 -0.32
N PRO A 260 -15.48 12.65 -1.12
CA PRO A 260 -16.91 12.77 -0.84
C PRO A 260 -17.30 12.11 0.48
N ALA A 261 -18.06 12.84 1.31
CA ALA A 261 -18.69 12.31 2.52
C ALA A 261 -20.02 13.02 2.74
N ASP A 262 -21.06 12.28 3.13
CA ASP A 262 -22.29 12.88 3.66
C ASP A 262 -22.13 13.30 5.13
N ASP A 263 -23.16 13.91 5.72
CA ASP A 263 -23.12 14.44 7.08
C ASP A 263 -22.88 13.34 8.14
N GLN A 264 -23.42 12.13 7.93
CA GLN A 264 -23.23 11.02 8.86
C GLN A 264 -21.80 10.49 8.79
N GLN A 265 -21.28 10.30 7.57
CA GLN A 265 -19.90 9.90 7.33
C GLN A 265 -18.92 10.95 7.88
N ALA A 266 -19.20 12.24 7.67
CA ALA A 266 -18.37 13.34 8.16
C ALA A 266 -18.27 13.35 9.69
N HIS A 267 -19.39 13.10 10.39
CA HIS A 267 -19.40 12.96 11.84
C HIS A 267 -18.53 11.79 12.32
N VAL A 268 -18.61 10.64 11.65
CA VAL A 268 -17.75 9.48 11.97
C VAL A 268 -16.28 9.79 11.72
N PHE A 269 -15.94 10.43 10.59
CA PHE A 269 -14.57 10.83 10.28
C PHE A 269 -13.99 11.78 11.34
N HIS A 270 -14.69 12.84 11.72
CA HIS A 270 -14.18 13.77 12.73
C HIS A 270 -14.00 13.09 14.10
N LYS A 271 -14.96 12.26 14.53
CA LYS A 271 -14.79 11.48 15.76
C LYS A 271 -13.59 10.52 15.69
N LEU A 272 -13.37 9.90 14.53
CA LEU A 272 -12.22 9.03 14.32
C LEU A 272 -10.92 9.83 14.37
N HIS A 273 -10.86 11.03 13.80
CA HIS A 273 -9.70 11.93 13.92
C HIS A 273 -9.37 12.24 15.38
N ASP A 274 -10.38 12.64 16.16
CA ASP A 274 -10.20 13.09 17.55
C ASP A 274 -9.79 11.95 18.50
N SER A 275 -10.20 10.71 18.18
CA SER A 275 -10.03 9.56 19.07
C SER A 275 -8.91 8.60 18.67
N TYR A 276 -8.31 8.75 17.48
CA TYR A 276 -7.31 7.79 17.01
C TYR A 276 -6.01 7.84 17.82
N ASP A 277 -5.59 6.70 18.37
CA ASP A 277 -4.36 6.59 19.14
C ASP A 277 -3.27 5.91 18.31
N ILE A 278 -2.31 6.69 17.80
CA ILE A 278 -1.20 6.17 17.00
C ILE A 278 -0.31 5.17 17.77
N THR A 279 -0.30 5.18 19.11
CA THR A 279 0.49 4.23 19.91
C THR A 279 -0.13 2.84 19.95
N ALA A 280 -1.44 2.75 19.67
CA ALA A 280 -2.18 1.52 19.51
C ALA A 280 -2.30 1.07 18.05
N HIS A 281 -1.54 1.69 17.14
CA HIS A 281 -1.61 1.40 15.71
C HIS A 281 -1.26 -0.06 15.40
N GLY A 282 -2.14 -0.74 14.65
CA GLY A 282 -1.97 -2.15 14.27
C GLY A 282 -2.11 -3.15 15.44
N ARG A 283 -2.46 -2.70 16.65
CA ARG A 283 -2.73 -3.59 17.79
C ARG A 283 -4.20 -4.00 17.80
N GLU A 284 -4.44 -5.30 17.96
CA GLU A 284 -5.79 -5.86 18.10
C GLU A 284 -6.46 -5.28 19.36
N GLY A 285 -7.69 -4.77 19.21
CA GLY A 285 -8.46 -4.15 20.30
C GLY A 285 -7.90 -2.85 20.88
N GLY A 286 -6.86 -2.27 20.29
CA GLY A 286 -6.16 -1.10 20.84
C GLY A 286 -6.76 0.26 20.46
N GLN A 287 -7.58 0.33 19.41
CA GLN A 287 -8.15 1.59 18.92
C GLN A 287 -9.55 1.85 19.47
N PRO A 288 -9.91 3.10 19.79
CA PRO A 288 -11.29 3.47 20.03
C PRO A 288 -12.11 3.32 18.74
N THR A 289 -12.83 2.21 18.59
CA THR A 289 -13.65 1.95 17.41
C THR A 289 -15.12 2.33 17.59
N THR A 290 -15.49 2.90 18.73
CA THR A 290 -16.86 3.33 19.06
C THR A 290 -17.38 4.45 18.16
N ALA A 291 -16.48 5.16 17.46
CA ALA A 291 -16.85 6.15 16.47
C ALA A 291 -17.46 5.52 15.20
N LEU A 292 -17.13 4.27 14.88
CA LEU A 292 -17.55 3.61 13.65
C LEU A 292 -18.98 3.08 13.81
N THR A 293 -19.93 3.67 13.10
CA THR A 293 -21.29 3.12 13.02
C THR A 293 -21.31 1.92 12.06
N ASP A 294 -22.31 1.06 12.22
CA ASP A 294 -22.50 -0.09 11.32
C ASP A 294 -22.72 0.35 9.88
N GLU A 295 -23.53 1.39 9.67
CA GLU A 295 -23.77 2.01 8.36
C GLU A 295 -22.47 2.55 7.72
N PHE A 296 -21.57 3.13 8.53
CA PHE A 296 -20.27 3.56 8.03
C PHE A 296 -19.39 2.37 7.62
N ILE A 297 -19.39 1.29 8.40
CA ILE A 297 -18.63 0.07 8.06
C ILE A 297 -19.15 -0.54 6.76
N ASP A 298 -20.47 -0.67 6.61
CA ASP A 298 -21.09 -1.27 5.43
C ASP A 298 -20.83 -0.45 4.15
N GLY A 299 -20.66 0.87 4.27
CA GLY A 299 -20.31 1.75 3.15
C GLY A 299 -18.80 1.79 2.84
N TYR A 300 -17.97 1.89 3.87
CA TYR A 300 -16.52 2.09 3.72
C TYR A 300 -15.73 0.78 3.52
N ALA A 301 -16.26 -0.34 3.99
CA ALA A 301 -15.73 -1.69 3.79
C ALA A 301 -16.70 -2.54 2.95
N ILE A 302 -16.31 -3.78 2.68
CA ILE A 302 -17.13 -4.79 2.02
C ILE A 302 -17.36 -5.91 3.03
N VAL A 303 -18.54 -5.94 3.66
CA VAL A 303 -18.88 -6.90 4.71
C VAL A 303 -20.19 -7.59 4.33
N GLY A 304 -20.18 -8.92 4.22
CA GLY A 304 -21.39 -9.68 3.95
C GLY A 304 -21.12 -11.05 3.32
N SER A 305 -22.18 -11.64 2.74
CA SER A 305 -22.09 -12.94 2.08
C SER A 305 -21.12 -12.94 0.90
N PRO A 306 -20.66 -14.11 0.41
CA PRO A 306 -19.79 -14.20 -0.76
C PRO A 306 -20.35 -13.48 -1.99
N GLU A 307 -21.65 -13.58 -2.23
CA GLU A 307 -22.34 -12.92 -3.34
C GLU A 307 -22.30 -11.39 -3.18
N HIS A 308 -22.52 -10.89 -1.96
CA HIS A 308 -22.39 -9.47 -1.67
C HIS A 308 -20.96 -8.98 -1.87
N CYS A 309 -19.96 -9.71 -1.36
CA CYS A 309 -18.56 -9.36 -1.54
C CYS A 309 -18.15 -9.33 -3.02
N ALA A 310 -18.56 -10.34 -3.80
CA ALA A 310 -18.29 -10.40 -5.23
C ALA A 310 -18.92 -9.21 -5.96
N ALA A 311 -20.22 -8.96 -5.76
CA ALA A 311 -20.92 -7.85 -6.42
C ALA A 311 -20.32 -6.48 -6.07
N ARG A 312 -19.87 -6.28 -4.82
CA ARG A 312 -19.20 -5.02 -4.41
C ARG A 312 -17.82 -4.87 -5.05
N LEU A 313 -17.07 -5.95 -5.22
CA LEU A 313 -15.77 -5.93 -5.91
C LEU A 313 -15.95 -5.72 -7.43
N GLU A 314 -16.96 -6.34 -8.04
CA GLU A 314 -17.37 -6.10 -9.45
C GLU A 314 -17.69 -4.63 -9.69
N ALA A 315 -18.46 -4.00 -8.80
CA ALA A 315 -18.74 -2.57 -8.93
C ALA A 315 -17.48 -1.69 -8.90
N LEU A 316 -16.40 -2.13 -8.24
CA LEU A 316 -15.11 -1.42 -8.27
C LEU A 316 -14.29 -1.78 -9.52
N LEU A 317 -14.36 -3.02 -10.00
CA LEU A 317 -13.78 -3.44 -11.28
C LEU A 317 -14.36 -2.62 -12.44
N ASP A 318 -15.69 -2.40 -12.45
CA ASP A 318 -16.41 -1.61 -13.46
C ASP A 318 -15.97 -0.14 -13.49
N LEU A 319 -15.44 0.38 -12.38
CA LEU A 319 -14.84 1.72 -12.31
C LEU A 319 -13.41 1.79 -12.87
N GLY A 320 -12.81 0.64 -13.21
CA GLY A 320 -11.43 0.54 -13.70
C GLY A 320 -10.39 0.21 -12.63
N ILE A 321 -10.80 -0.23 -11.43
CA ILE A 321 -9.84 -0.80 -10.47
C ILE A 321 -9.41 -2.17 -10.97
N GLU A 322 -8.10 -2.41 -11.09
CA GLU A 322 -7.60 -3.69 -11.62
C GLU A 322 -6.88 -4.51 -10.56
N LYS A 323 -6.49 -3.90 -9.43
CA LYS A 323 -5.75 -4.53 -8.34
C LYS A 323 -6.38 -4.21 -7.00
N PHE A 324 -6.64 -5.24 -6.20
CA PHE A 324 -7.14 -5.12 -4.83
C PHE A 324 -6.10 -5.60 -3.84
N ALA A 325 -5.62 -4.68 -3.00
CA ALA A 325 -4.94 -5.01 -1.76
C ALA A 325 -6.00 -5.24 -0.67
N VAL A 326 -6.33 -6.51 -0.44
CA VAL A 326 -7.39 -6.91 0.48
C VAL A 326 -6.88 -6.85 1.91
N ALA A 327 -7.45 -5.93 2.67
CA ALA A 327 -7.35 -5.84 4.12
C ALA A 327 -8.55 -6.56 4.76
N GLY A 328 -8.35 -7.13 5.95
CA GLY A 328 -9.34 -7.96 6.63
C GLY A 328 -8.70 -9.20 7.25
N PRO A 329 -9.51 -10.11 7.83
CA PRO A 329 -9.01 -11.39 8.30
C PRO A 329 -8.31 -12.15 7.18
N ASN A 330 -7.13 -12.69 7.47
CA ASN A 330 -6.44 -13.63 6.59
C ASN A 330 -6.40 -15.03 7.23
N PHE A 331 -5.82 -16.00 6.54
CA PHE A 331 -5.73 -17.38 7.03
C PHE A 331 -4.87 -17.56 8.30
N LEU A 332 -4.20 -16.51 8.78
CA LEU A 332 -3.52 -16.45 10.08
C LEU A 332 -4.33 -15.70 11.15
N ALA A 333 -5.59 -15.35 10.90
CA ALA A 333 -6.44 -14.66 11.86
C ALA A 333 -6.49 -15.43 13.20
N PRO A 334 -6.44 -14.72 14.35
CA PRO A 334 -6.39 -15.36 15.66
C PRO A 334 -7.71 -16.07 16.00
N SER A 335 -8.85 -15.49 15.61
CA SER A 335 -10.18 -16.04 15.86
C SER A 335 -10.59 -17.08 14.80
N ALA A 336 -11.41 -18.05 15.20
CA ALA A 336 -11.98 -19.02 14.28
C ALA A 336 -12.90 -18.36 13.22
N PRO A 337 -13.80 -17.43 13.58
CA PRO A 337 -14.60 -16.68 12.59
C PRO A 337 -13.75 -15.90 11.59
N GLY A 338 -12.62 -15.33 12.03
CA GLY A 338 -11.71 -14.63 11.13
C GLY A 338 -11.05 -15.56 10.11
N ARG A 339 -10.64 -16.76 10.52
CA ARG A 339 -10.07 -17.76 9.60
C ARG A 339 -11.13 -18.31 8.63
N GLU A 340 -12.35 -18.50 9.09
CA GLU A 340 -13.47 -18.89 8.26
C GLU A 340 -13.77 -17.82 7.20
N ALA A 341 -13.88 -16.55 7.60
CA ALA A 341 -14.09 -15.44 6.67
C ALA A 341 -12.99 -15.34 5.61
N ALA A 342 -11.73 -15.56 6.00
CA ALA A 342 -10.61 -15.61 5.06
C ALA A 342 -10.69 -16.78 4.08
N GLY A 343 -11.12 -17.97 4.54
CA GLY A 343 -11.35 -19.14 3.71
C GLY A 343 -12.45 -18.90 2.68
N ARG A 344 -13.60 -18.40 3.13
CA ARG A 344 -14.74 -18.05 2.26
C ARG A 344 -14.40 -17.04 1.18
N PHE A 345 -13.55 -16.05 1.48
CA PHE A 345 -13.06 -15.15 0.43
C PHE A 345 -12.34 -15.92 -0.69
N THR A 346 -11.45 -16.84 -0.35
CA THR A 346 -10.69 -17.61 -1.36
C THR A 346 -11.49 -18.73 -2.03
N GLU A 347 -12.44 -19.33 -1.33
CA GLU A 347 -13.20 -20.50 -1.79
C GLU A 347 -14.51 -20.12 -2.49
N ASP A 348 -15.15 -19.03 -2.07
CA ASP A 348 -16.48 -18.63 -2.56
C ASP A 348 -16.48 -17.31 -3.35
N VAL A 349 -15.59 -16.35 -3.03
CA VAL A 349 -15.57 -15.03 -3.69
C VAL A 349 -14.63 -15.02 -4.89
N LEU A 350 -13.37 -15.41 -4.72
CA LEU A 350 -12.39 -15.39 -5.81
C LEU A 350 -12.82 -16.20 -7.04
N PRO A 351 -13.40 -17.41 -6.92
CA PRO A 351 -13.85 -18.16 -8.09
C PRO A 351 -14.99 -17.48 -8.84
N ARG A 352 -15.89 -16.77 -8.14
CA ARG A 352 -16.99 -16.00 -8.78
C ARG A 352 -16.46 -14.86 -9.64
N LEU A 353 -15.43 -14.15 -9.15
CA LEU A 353 -14.82 -13.03 -9.86
C LEU A 353 -13.94 -13.48 -11.04
N ARG A 354 -13.48 -14.73 -11.04
CA ARG A 354 -12.58 -15.27 -12.07
C ARG A 354 -13.25 -16.20 -13.08
N GLY A 355 -14.49 -16.61 -12.84
CA GLY A 355 -15.28 -17.49 -13.71
C GLY A 355 -16.05 -16.72 -14.76
#